data_AF-K9A4N0-F1
#
_entry.id   AF-K9A4N0-F1
#
_cell.length_a   1.000
_cell.length_b   1.000
_cell.length_c   1.000
_cell.angle_alpha   90.00
_cell.angle_beta   90.00
_cell.angle_gamma   90.00
#
_symmetry.space_group_name_H-M   'P 1'
#
loop_
_entity.id
_entity.type
_entity.pdbx_description
1 polymer ?
#
loop_
_entity_poly.entity_id
_entity_poly.type
_entity_poly.pdbx_seq_one_letter_code
_entity_poly.pdbx_strand_id
1 'polypeptide(L)'
;MKKILIVVTGTLLCVSCTTRLPVPSGEVAKVSIDGRPIVPVTFVFTTNSPEATKFDNYQQMRKEIKILNKYYVDDKNNKIFKFKLHRYIPYEEFSKLHCDLKQQINQPYPISTETIPASVNTCFPKRTASKEVIVFIYDAYSTKWKFEDVTSRAFRNNGQPFILLDWNRLN
;
A
#
# COMPACT_ATOMS: atom_id res chain seq x y z
N MET A 1 71.36 24.52 -26.79
CA MET A 1 70.49 23.53 -26.13
C MET A 1 69.16 24.17 -25.79
N LYS A 2 68.06 23.74 -26.43
CA LYS A 2 66.66 23.77 -25.92
C LYS A 2 65.76 23.28 -27.06
N LYS A 3 65.32 22.03 -26.98
CA LYS A 3 64.24 21.48 -27.81
C LYS A 3 62.94 21.70 -27.03
N ILE A 4 62.00 22.45 -27.59
CA ILE A 4 60.66 22.62 -27.01
C ILE A 4 59.81 21.48 -27.58
N LEU A 5 59.48 20.52 -26.72
CA LEU A 5 58.58 19.41 -27.02
C LEU A 5 57.16 19.84 -26.62
N ILE A 6 56.30 20.07 -27.59
CA ILE A 6 54.87 20.35 -27.35
C ILE A 6 54.18 19.00 -27.13
N VAL A 7 53.81 18.73 -25.88
CA VAL A 7 53.01 17.56 -25.50
C VAL A 7 51.54 17.92 -25.70
N VAL A 8 50.92 17.37 -26.74
CA VAL A 8 49.47 17.42 -26.94
C VAL A 8 48.88 16.24 -26.17
N THR A 9 48.38 16.49 -24.96
CA THR A 9 47.60 15.52 -24.20
C THR A 9 46.19 15.43 -24.80
N GLY A 10 45.93 14.36 -25.55
CA GLY A 10 44.60 14.01 -26.03
C GLY A 10 43.72 13.50 -24.88
N THR A 11 42.60 14.17 -24.65
CA THR A 11 41.52 13.71 -23.78
C THR A 11 40.75 12.59 -24.47
N LEU A 12 40.96 11.34 -24.05
CA LEU A 12 40.01 10.27 -24.28
C LEU A 12 38.80 10.46 -23.34
N LEU A 13 37.74 11.09 -23.84
CA LEU A 13 36.42 11.00 -23.24
C LEU A 13 35.81 9.65 -23.66
N CYS A 14 36.05 8.61 -22.88
CA CYS A 14 35.29 7.37 -22.96
C CYS A 14 33.84 7.65 -22.51
N VAL A 15 32.97 7.98 -23.46
CA VAL A 15 31.52 7.95 -23.24
C VAL A 15 31.11 6.49 -23.20
N SER A 16 31.21 5.86 -22.02
CA SER A 16 30.63 4.54 -21.79
C SER A 16 29.11 4.68 -21.80
N CYS A 17 28.53 4.53 -22.98
CA CYS A 17 27.10 4.36 -23.19
C CYS A 17 26.72 3.00 -22.56
N THR A 18 26.32 3.03 -21.29
CA THR A 18 25.72 1.85 -20.65
C THR A 18 24.31 1.73 -21.21
N THR A 19 24.18 0.91 -22.25
CA THR A 19 22.90 0.43 -22.75
C THR A 19 22.19 -0.26 -21.58
N ARG A 20 21.29 0.46 -20.90
CA ARG A 20 20.41 -0.16 -19.91
C ARG A 20 19.59 -1.20 -20.67
N LEU A 21 19.73 -2.46 -20.25
CA LEU A 21 18.83 -3.52 -20.65
C LEU A 21 17.38 -3.04 -20.44
N PRO A 22 16.44 -3.33 -21.37
CA PRO A 22 15.04 -3.06 -21.15
C PRO A 22 14.64 -3.78 -19.86
N VAL A 23 14.15 -3.01 -18.88
CA VAL A 23 13.45 -3.56 -17.72
C VAL A 23 12.36 -4.49 -18.28
N PRO A 24 12.29 -5.77 -17.86
CA PRO A 24 11.24 -6.67 -18.32
C PRO A 24 9.89 -6.01 -18.09
N SER A 25 9.25 -5.69 -19.20
CA SER A 25 7.94 -5.06 -19.26
C SER A 25 6.90 -5.96 -18.61
N GLY A 26 6.38 -5.50 -17.47
CA GLY A 26 4.99 -5.66 -17.06
C GLY A 26 4.57 -7.07 -16.65
N GLU A 27 4.38 -7.25 -15.34
CA GLU A 27 3.45 -8.25 -14.82
C GLU A 27 2.10 -8.07 -15.55
N VAL A 28 1.70 -9.06 -16.35
CA VAL A 28 0.45 -9.04 -17.12
C VAL A 28 -0.69 -8.82 -16.14
N ALA A 29 -1.41 -7.70 -16.28
CA ALA A 29 -2.52 -7.40 -15.39
C ALA A 29 -3.54 -8.53 -15.48
N LYS A 30 -3.85 -9.18 -14.34
CA LYS A 30 -4.83 -10.26 -14.31
C LYS A 30 -6.19 -9.67 -14.69
N VAL A 31 -6.79 -10.19 -15.75
CA VAL A 31 -8.11 -9.75 -16.25
C VAL A 31 -9.18 -10.72 -15.75
N SER A 32 -10.36 -10.22 -15.35
CA SER A 32 -11.50 -11.06 -15.00
C SER A 32 -12.20 -11.63 -16.23
N ILE A 33 -13.07 -12.61 -16.01
CA ILE A 33 -13.87 -13.27 -17.07
C ILE A 33 -14.66 -12.24 -17.92
N ASP A 34 -15.03 -11.12 -17.32
CA ASP A 34 -15.77 -10.02 -17.94
C ASP A 34 -14.86 -8.92 -18.55
N GLY A 35 -13.56 -9.17 -18.69
CA GLY A 35 -12.61 -8.26 -19.35
C GLY A 35 -12.07 -7.12 -18.47
N ARG A 36 -12.52 -6.99 -17.22
CA ARG A 36 -12.08 -5.90 -16.32
C ARG A 36 -10.74 -6.21 -15.64
N PRO A 37 -9.90 -5.19 -15.35
CA PRO A 37 -8.69 -5.40 -14.54
C PRO A 37 -9.04 -5.87 -13.13
N ILE A 38 -8.30 -6.86 -12.64
CA ILE A 38 -8.40 -7.33 -11.26
C ILE A 38 -7.46 -6.51 -10.37
N VAL A 39 -8.03 -5.93 -9.32
CA VAL A 39 -7.26 -5.26 -8.27
C VAL A 39 -7.15 -6.23 -7.08
N PRO A 40 -5.97 -6.77 -6.77
CA PRO A 40 -5.76 -7.56 -5.57
C PRO A 40 -5.85 -6.66 -4.34
N VAL A 41 -6.57 -7.14 -3.32
CA VAL A 41 -6.75 -6.42 -2.05
C VAL A 41 -6.25 -7.30 -0.91
N THR A 42 -5.34 -6.76 -0.11
CA THR A 42 -4.89 -7.37 1.13
C THR A 42 -5.50 -6.63 2.30
N PHE A 43 -6.17 -7.33 3.19
CA PHE A 43 -6.63 -6.74 4.46
C PHE A 43 -5.66 -7.11 5.59
N VAL A 44 -5.38 -6.14 6.44
CA VAL A 44 -4.53 -6.31 7.63
C VAL A 44 -5.27 -5.75 8.82
N PHE A 45 -5.59 -6.60 9.79
CA PHE A 45 -6.21 -6.15 11.04
C PHE A 45 -5.12 -5.70 11.99
N THR A 46 -5.19 -4.47 12.49
CA THR A 46 -4.08 -3.87 13.25
C THR A 46 -4.41 -3.60 14.71
N THR A 47 -5.70 -3.63 15.09
CA THR A 47 -6.19 -3.35 16.44
C THR A 47 -6.66 -4.62 17.15
N ASN A 48 -6.48 -4.68 18.46
CA ASN A 48 -7.04 -5.70 19.35
C ASN A 48 -8.16 -5.15 20.25
N SER A 49 -8.73 -4.00 19.89
CA SER A 49 -9.91 -3.45 20.57
C SER A 49 -11.02 -4.52 20.63
N PRO A 50 -11.55 -4.86 21.82
CA PRO A 50 -12.52 -5.94 21.98
C PRO A 50 -13.70 -5.85 21.02
N GLU A 51 -14.21 -4.65 20.80
CA GLU A 51 -15.34 -4.35 19.91
C GLU A 51 -14.99 -4.61 18.43
N ALA A 52 -13.73 -4.37 18.06
CA ALA A 52 -13.21 -4.60 16.71
C ALA A 52 -12.91 -6.08 16.45
N THR A 53 -12.45 -6.84 17.46
CA THR A 53 -11.97 -8.23 17.27
C THR A 53 -13.01 -9.18 16.66
N LYS A 54 -14.31 -8.93 16.86
CA LYS A 54 -15.39 -9.70 16.21
C LYS A 54 -15.35 -9.64 14.68
N PHE A 55 -14.74 -8.60 14.12
CA PHE A 55 -14.56 -8.39 12.69
C PHE A 55 -13.22 -8.92 12.16
N ASP A 56 -12.30 -9.35 13.04
CA ASP A 56 -10.99 -9.93 12.70
C ASP A 56 -11.17 -11.38 12.21
N ASN A 57 -11.85 -11.55 11.07
CA ASN A 57 -12.02 -12.84 10.43
C ASN A 57 -12.14 -12.76 8.90
N TYR A 58 -11.86 -13.89 8.26
CA TYR A 58 -11.85 -14.01 6.80
C TYR A 58 -13.22 -13.73 6.14
N GLN A 59 -14.34 -14.09 6.79
CA GLN A 59 -15.67 -13.87 6.22
C GLN A 59 -16.01 -12.39 6.16
N GLN A 60 -15.61 -11.61 7.17
CA GLN A 60 -15.75 -10.16 7.15
C GLN A 60 -15.00 -9.56 5.96
N MET A 61 -13.73 -9.93 5.74
CA MET A 61 -12.94 -9.41 4.62
C MET A 61 -13.56 -9.76 3.25
N ARG A 62 -14.17 -10.95 3.14
CA ARG A 62 -14.95 -11.31 1.95
C ARG A 62 -16.20 -10.45 1.76
N LYS A 63 -16.87 -10.06 2.83
CA LYS A 63 -18.02 -9.15 2.79
C LYS A 63 -17.60 -7.77 2.30
N GLU A 64 -16.48 -7.24 2.80
CA GLU A 64 -15.94 -5.95 2.32
C GLU A 64 -15.59 -5.99 0.83
N ILE A 65 -15.04 -7.09 0.32
CA ILE A 65 -14.79 -7.25 -1.11
C ILE A 65 -16.09 -7.24 -1.94
N LYS A 66 -17.18 -7.81 -1.42
CA LYS A 66 -18.49 -7.72 -2.08
C LYS A 66 -18.99 -6.28 -2.10
N ILE A 67 -18.82 -5.55 -1.00
CA ILE A 67 -19.20 -4.13 -0.89
C ILE A 67 -18.41 -3.28 -1.89
N LEU A 68 -17.08 -3.44 -1.95
CA LEU A 68 -16.22 -2.75 -2.94
C LEU A 68 -16.68 -3.04 -4.38
N ASN A 69 -16.90 -4.32 -4.72
CA ASN A 69 -17.38 -4.68 -6.05
C ASN A 69 -18.80 -4.16 -6.34
N LYS A 70 -19.65 -3.98 -5.31
CA LYS A 70 -21.01 -3.46 -5.46
C LYS A 70 -21.06 -1.94 -5.63
N TYR A 71 -20.22 -1.18 -4.93
CA TYR A 71 -20.35 0.28 -4.88
C TYR A 71 -19.24 1.05 -5.59
N TYR A 72 -18.11 0.43 -5.91
CA TYR A 72 -17.07 1.10 -6.68
C TYR A 72 -17.45 1.14 -8.17
N VAL A 73 -17.80 2.33 -8.64
CA VAL A 73 -18.26 2.63 -10.02
C VAL A 73 -17.71 3.98 -10.47
N ASP A 74 -17.73 4.25 -11.77
CA ASP A 74 -17.48 5.59 -12.33
C ASP A 74 -18.71 6.51 -12.18
N ASP A 75 -18.57 7.77 -12.62
CA ASP A 75 -19.66 8.77 -12.61
C ASP A 75 -20.88 8.39 -13.45
N LYS A 76 -20.75 7.37 -14.31
CA LYS A 76 -21.81 6.80 -15.16
C LYS A 76 -22.34 5.48 -14.61
N ASN A 77 -22.00 5.13 -13.37
CA ASN A 77 -22.38 3.89 -12.69
C ASN A 77 -21.82 2.59 -13.33
N ASN A 78 -20.79 2.70 -14.16
CA ASN A 78 -20.11 1.54 -14.74
C ASN A 78 -19.07 0.97 -13.79
N LYS A 79 -18.89 -0.34 -13.86
CA LYS A 79 -17.88 -1.05 -13.08
C LYS A 79 -16.51 -0.94 -13.75
N ILE A 80 -15.56 -0.30 -13.07
CA ILE A 80 -14.21 -0.03 -13.60
C ILE A 80 -13.23 -1.19 -13.32
N PHE A 81 -13.30 -1.76 -12.12
CA PHE A 81 -12.40 -2.81 -11.66
C PHE A 81 -13.17 -3.97 -11.04
N LYS A 82 -12.50 -5.12 -10.93
CA LYS A 82 -12.93 -6.22 -10.05
C LYS A 82 -11.95 -6.36 -8.90
N PHE A 83 -12.41 -6.13 -7.68
CA PHE A 83 -11.62 -6.36 -6.48
C PHE A 83 -11.63 -7.83 -6.12
N LYS A 84 -10.45 -8.38 -5.78
CA LYS A 84 -10.32 -9.77 -5.32
C LYS A 84 -9.52 -9.79 -4.03
N LEU A 85 -10.01 -10.53 -3.03
CA LEU A 85 -9.25 -10.81 -1.82
C LEU A 85 -7.98 -11.57 -2.20
N HIS A 86 -6.83 -10.93 -1.97
CA HIS A 86 -5.52 -11.53 -2.20
C HIS A 86 -5.02 -12.22 -0.94
N ARG A 87 -5.00 -11.48 0.18
CA ARG A 87 -4.57 -11.97 1.49
C ARG A 87 -5.38 -11.31 2.59
N TYR A 88 -5.47 -11.99 3.72
CA TYR A 88 -5.97 -11.46 4.97
C TYR A 88 -4.93 -11.78 6.04
N ILE A 89 -4.52 -10.76 6.80
CA ILE A 89 -3.57 -10.89 7.92
C ILE A 89 -4.34 -10.51 9.19
N PRO A 90 -4.62 -11.47 10.08
CA PRO A 90 -5.29 -11.18 11.35
C PRO A 90 -4.38 -10.38 12.29
N TYR A 91 -4.96 -9.80 13.35
CA TYR A 91 -4.20 -9.04 14.35
C TYR A 91 -3.05 -9.86 14.93
N GLU A 92 -3.29 -11.14 15.23
CA GLU A 92 -2.27 -12.00 15.84
C GLU A 92 -0.98 -12.08 14.98
N GLU A 93 -1.12 -12.22 13.67
CA GLU A 93 0.01 -12.24 12.75
C GLU A 93 0.65 -10.87 12.58
N PHE A 94 -0.19 -9.83 12.43
CA PHE A 94 0.30 -8.45 12.34
C PHE A 94 1.11 -8.04 13.58
N SER A 95 0.65 -8.44 14.76
CA SER A 95 1.24 -8.07 16.05
C SER A 95 2.66 -8.61 16.24
N LYS A 96 3.02 -9.67 15.50
CA LYS A 96 4.34 -10.33 15.46
C LYS A 96 5.31 -9.67 14.47
N LEU A 97 4.86 -8.72 13.64
CA LEU A 97 5.75 -8.00 12.73
C LEU A 97 6.68 -7.06 13.52
N HIS A 98 7.97 -7.14 13.24
CA HIS A 98 8.99 -6.27 13.82
C HIS A 98 9.14 -4.98 13.00
N CYS A 99 8.16 -4.09 13.11
CA CYS A 99 8.13 -2.81 12.40
C CYS A 99 7.41 -1.70 13.20
N ASP A 100 7.75 -0.43 12.94
CA ASP A 100 7.20 0.71 13.69
C ASP A 100 5.73 1.00 13.39
N LEU A 101 5.18 0.39 12.32
CA LEU A 101 3.80 0.64 11.90
C LEU A 101 2.78 0.31 13.00
N LYS A 102 3.04 -0.76 13.77
CA LYS A 102 2.20 -1.17 14.90
C LYS A 102 2.07 -0.07 15.95
N GLN A 103 3.17 0.63 16.23
CA GLN A 103 3.20 1.70 17.21
C GLN A 103 2.51 2.97 16.69
N GLN A 104 2.58 3.23 15.38
CA GLN A 104 2.04 4.46 14.79
C GLN A 104 0.54 4.44 14.49
N ILE A 105 -0.06 3.28 14.22
CA ILE A 105 -1.46 3.21 13.73
C ILE A 105 -2.49 3.20 14.88
N ASN A 106 -2.26 2.46 15.97
CA ASN A 106 -3.24 2.29 17.06
C ASN A 106 -2.72 2.88 18.37
N GLN A 107 -2.63 4.20 18.41
CA GLN A 107 -2.04 4.95 19.52
C GLN A 107 -3.01 6.01 20.04
N PRO A 108 -2.95 6.38 21.33
CA PRO A 108 -3.85 7.38 21.93
C PRO A 108 -3.44 8.83 21.58
N TYR A 109 -2.98 9.05 20.34
CA TYR A 109 -2.64 10.34 19.77
C TYR A 109 -2.85 10.31 18.25
N PRO A 110 -3.13 11.46 17.61
CA PRO A 110 -3.37 11.51 16.18
C PRO A 110 -2.21 10.89 15.39
N ILE A 111 -2.53 10.08 14.40
CA ILE A 111 -1.53 9.49 13.52
C ILE A 111 -0.82 10.59 12.71
N SER A 112 0.48 10.41 12.47
CA SER A 112 1.22 11.28 11.55
C SER A 112 1.01 10.81 10.11
N THR A 113 0.30 11.60 9.31
CA THR A 113 0.10 11.28 7.89
C THR A 113 1.39 11.34 7.07
N GLU A 114 2.44 11.97 7.61
CA GLU A 114 3.74 12.11 6.96
C GLU A 114 4.62 10.87 7.14
N THR A 115 4.63 10.25 8.33
CA THR A 115 5.51 9.12 8.63
C THR A 115 4.90 7.77 8.26
N ILE A 116 3.57 7.64 8.32
CA ILE A 116 2.86 6.39 8.07
C ILE A 116 3.23 5.73 6.73
N PRO A 117 3.31 6.44 5.57
CA PRO A 117 3.72 5.82 4.32
C PRO A 117 5.08 5.14 4.38
N ALA A 118 6.08 5.77 5.01
CA ALA A 118 7.42 5.19 5.16
C ALA A 118 7.37 3.92 6.03
N SER A 119 6.67 3.96 7.15
CA SER A 119 6.50 2.79 8.03
C SER A 119 5.75 1.64 7.37
N VAL A 120 4.76 1.94 6.53
CA VAL A 120 4.07 0.93 5.71
C VAL A 120 5.04 0.26 4.73
N ASN A 121 5.88 1.04 4.04
CA ASN A 121 6.85 0.50 3.08
C ASN A 121 7.91 -0.37 3.77
N THR A 122 8.38 0.03 4.96
CA THR A 122 9.30 -0.78 5.76
C THR A 122 8.65 -2.08 6.25
N CYS A 123 7.41 -2.03 6.72
CA CYS A 123 6.72 -3.19 7.27
C CYS A 123 6.27 -4.18 6.17
N PHE A 124 6.02 -3.69 4.97
CA PHE A 124 5.58 -4.47 3.82
C PHE A 124 6.47 -4.19 2.58
N PRO A 125 7.75 -4.60 2.60
CA PRO A 125 8.72 -4.22 1.56
C PRO A 125 8.45 -4.88 0.20
N LYS A 126 7.72 -5.99 0.17
CA LYS A 126 7.39 -6.74 -1.06
C LYS A 126 6.24 -6.14 -1.88
N ARG A 127 5.69 -4.98 -1.46
CA ARG A 127 4.58 -4.30 -2.16
C ARG A 127 4.98 -3.70 -3.50
N THR A 128 6.26 -3.42 -3.70
CA THR A 128 6.81 -2.88 -4.96
C THR A 128 6.61 -3.79 -6.17
N ALA A 129 6.46 -5.10 -5.95
CA ALA A 129 6.32 -6.07 -7.03
C ALA A 129 4.86 -6.35 -7.44
N SER A 130 3.86 -5.91 -6.66
CA SER A 130 2.45 -6.23 -6.93
C SER A 130 1.57 -5.00 -6.85
N LYS A 131 0.68 -4.82 -7.83
CA LYS A 131 -0.31 -3.73 -7.89
C LYS A 131 -1.46 -3.93 -6.88
N GLU A 132 -1.14 -4.36 -5.66
CA GLU A 132 -2.11 -4.60 -4.60
C GLU A 132 -2.46 -3.33 -3.83
N VAL A 133 -3.71 -3.27 -3.38
CA VAL A 133 -4.17 -2.28 -2.40
C VAL A 133 -4.16 -2.96 -1.04
N ILE A 134 -3.43 -2.39 -0.07
CA ILE A 134 -3.54 -2.84 1.33
C ILE A 134 -4.53 -1.97 2.07
N VAL A 135 -5.48 -2.61 2.74
CA VAL A 135 -6.44 -1.99 3.64
C VAL A 135 -6.08 -2.40 5.06
N PHE A 136 -5.60 -1.46 5.86
CA PHE A 136 -5.36 -1.64 7.28
C PHE A 136 -6.65 -1.33 8.03
N ILE A 137 -7.20 -2.31 8.74
CA ILE A 137 -8.28 -2.07 9.70
C ILE A 137 -7.66 -1.56 10.98
N TYR A 138 -8.01 -0.35 11.38
CA TYR A 138 -7.42 0.32 12.53
C TYR A 138 -8.48 0.96 13.42
N ASP A 139 -8.04 1.40 14.60
CA ASP A 139 -8.85 2.13 15.57
C ASP A 139 -8.46 3.60 15.51
N ALA A 140 -9.31 4.42 14.88
CA ALA A 140 -9.00 5.82 14.67
C ALA A 140 -8.95 6.58 16.00
N TYR A 141 -8.00 7.49 16.12
CA TYR A 141 -7.89 8.38 17.28
C TYR A 141 -7.78 9.84 16.85
N SER A 142 -8.58 10.70 17.48
CA SER A 142 -8.41 12.16 17.42
C SER A 142 -8.34 12.80 18.80
N THR A 143 -7.83 14.03 18.87
CA THR A 143 -7.81 14.80 20.12
C THR A 143 -9.20 15.05 20.68
N LYS A 144 -10.18 15.30 19.80
CA LYS A 144 -11.58 15.63 20.13
C LYS A 144 -12.39 14.39 20.52
N TRP A 145 -12.35 13.34 19.71
CA TRP A 145 -13.22 12.17 19.84
C TRP A 145 -12.54 10.95 20.44
N LYS A 146 -11.22 11.01 20.68
CA LYS A 146 -10.44 9.84 21.15
C LYS A 146 -10.68 8.66 20.20
N PHE A 147 -10.89 7.46 20.74
CA PHE A 147 -11.21 6.24 19.98
C PHE A 147 -12.67 6.16 19.50
N GLU A 148 -13.48 7.21 19.70
CA GLU A 148 -14.78 7.35 19.02
C GLU A 148 -14.65 8.02 17.65
N ASP A 149 -13.43 8.41 17.25
CA ASP A 149 -13.19 8.84 15.87
C ASP A 149 -13.47 7.67 14.92
N VAL A 150 -14.02 7.97 13.75
CA VAL A 150 -14.30 7.00 12.69
C VAL A 150 -13.64 7.42 11.37
N THR A 151 -12.60 8.23 11.44
CA THR A 151 -11.92 8.76 10.27
C THR A 151 -11.17 7.65 9.54
N SER A 152 -11.49 7.44 8.26
CA SER A 152 -10.70 6.61 7.34
C SER A 152 -9.87 7.48 6.41
N ARG A 153 -8.72 6.98 5.95
CA ARG A 153 -7.77 7.72 5.12
C ARG A 153 -7.23 6.87 4.00
N ALA A 154 -7.09 7.47 2.81
CA ALA A 154 -6.44 6.84 1.67
C ALA A 154 -5.11 7.53 1.37
N PHE A 155 -4.08 6.75 1.10
CA PHE A 155 -2.73 7.21 0.82
C PHE A 155 -2.31 6.76 -0.57
N ARG A 156 -1.79 7.69 -1.39
CA ARG A 156 -1.31 7.38 -2.75
C ARG A 156 0.00 6.59 -2.74
N ASN A 157 0.89 6.92 -1.80
CA ASN A 157 2.16 6.23 -1.52
C ASN A 157 2.94 5.78 -2.78
N ASN A 158 3.31 6.75 -3.63
CA ASN A 158 4.15 6.54 -4.82
C ASN A 158 3.68 5.39 -5.76
N GLY A 159 2.37 5.26 -5.96
CA GLY A 159 1.79 4.23 -6.83
C GLY A 159 1.50 2.89 -6.13
N GLN A 160 1.72 2.80 -4.83
CA GLN A 160 1.39 1.65 -3.98
C GLN A 160 0.35 2.06 -2.93
N PRO A 161 -0.90 2.31 -3.34
CA PRO A 161 -1.89 2.88 -2.47
C PRO A 161 -2.21 1.98 -1.28
N PHE A 162 -2.51 2.59 -0.15
CA PHE A 162 -3.07 1.89 1.00
C PHE A 162 -4.14 2.73 1.67
N ILE A 163 -4.98 2.06 2.44
CA ILE A 163 -6.11 2.66 3.14
C ILE A 163 -5.97 2.32 4.62
N LEU A 164 -6.18 3.31 5.48
CA LEU A 164 -6.53 3.11 6.89
C LEU A 164 -8.05 3.18 6.98
N LEU A 165 -8.68 2.05 7.24
CA LEU A 165 -10.13 1.92 7.37
C LEU A 165 -10.47 1.73 8.84
N ASP A 166 -11.16 2.70 9.42
CA ASP A 166 -11.62 2.56 10.78
C ASP A 166 -12.57 1.36 10.92
N TRP A 167 -12.40 0.56 11.97
CA TRP A 167 -13.14 -0.69 12.16
C TRP A 167 -14.65 -0.46 12.31
N ASN A 168 -15.10 0.69 12.83
CA ASN A 168 -16.53 1.01 12.94
C ASN A 168 -17.22 1.15 11.57
N ARG A 169 -16.45 1.27 10.49
CA ARG A 169 -17.00 1.32 9.12
C ARG A 169 -17.12 -0.05 8.45
N LEU A 170 -16.66 -1.11 9.11
CA LEU A 170 -16.92 -2.48 8.64
C LEU A 170 -18.40 -2.79 8.82
N ASN A 171 -19.00 -3.41 7.80
CA ASN A 171 -20.45 -3.69 7.77
C ASN A 171 -20.78 -5.12 8.12
#